data_AF-A0A961G4N8-F1
#
_entry.id   AF-A0A961G4N8-F1
#
_cell.length_a   1.000
_cell.length_b   1.000
_cell.length_c   1.000
_cell.angle_alpha   90.00
_cell.angle_beta   90.00
_cell.angle_gamma   90.00
#
_symmetry.space_group_name_H-M   'P 1'
#
loop_
_entity.id
_entity.type
_entity.pdbx_description
1 polymer ?
#
loop_
_entity_poly.entity_id
_entity_poly.type
_entity_poly.pdbx_seq_one_letter_code
_entity_poly.pdbx_strand_id
1 'polypeptide(L)'
;PLPTVPSFGNLFRNAYAAQGSIPDRMWNRLLESCKKISIEVVERPQRLWKAGRIRCRRGGFEIELNQNHAPAVRFVTLCHELAHLFCGHLGPVNGICKDRDWVSKSVQEIEAESVAYLTALRMGIDSHSHRYLSTYMDYGQSAAFNLDAILVAAGQIEGMCDGSFRVRKG
;
A
#
# COMPACT_ATOMS: atom_id res chain seq x y z
N PRO A 1 7.86 -31.36 3.38
CA PRO A 1 7.24 -30.50 2.34
C PRO A 1 6.95 -29.11 2.91
N LEU A 2 7.66 -28.08 2.42
CA LEU A 2 7.30 -26.70 2.72
C LEU A 2 5.88 -26.44 2.18
N PRO A 3 4.97 -25.85 2.97
CA PRO A 3 3.64 -25.53 2.48
C PRO A 3 3.79 -24.63 1.25
N THR A 4 3.13 -25.00 0.16
CA THR A 4 3.06 -24.20 -1.06
C THR A 4 2.48 -22.85 -0.71
N VAL A 5 3.29 -21.80 -0.78
CA VAL A 5 2.84 -20.41 -0.67
C VAL A 5 1.75 -20.21 -1.72
N PRO A 6 0.49 -19.95 -1.33
CA PRO A 6 -0.53 -19.59 -2.30
C PRO A 6 -0.03 -18.34 -3.03
N SER A 7 -0.11 -18.32 -4.36
CA SER A 7 0.14 -17.08 -5.11
C SER A 7 -0.76 -15.97 -4.55
N PHE A 8 -0.17 -14.94 -3.94
CA PHE A 8 -0.84 -13.80 -3.31
C PHE A 8 -1.76 -13.04 -4.27
N GLY A 9 -1.64 -13.24 -5.60
CA GLY A 9 -2.63 -12.78 -6.57
C GLY A 9 -4.05 -13.33 -6.34
N ASN A 10 -4.21 -14.40 -5.56
CA ASN A 10 -5.51 -14.88 -5.12
C ASN A 10 -6.03 -14.22 -3.82
N LEU A 11 -5.18 -13.56 -3.02
CA LEU A 11 -5.58 -12.85 -1.80
C LEU A 11 -6.49 -11.65 -2.13
N PHE A 12 -6.17 -10.94 -3.20
CA PHE A 12 -7.01 -9.85 -3.73
C PHE A 12 -8.33 -10.32 -4.34
N ARG A 13 -8.56 -11.63 -4.56
CA ARG A 13 -9.86 -12.09 -5.07
C ARG A 13 -11.01 -11.92 -4.07
N ASN A 14 -10.72 -11.83 -2.78
CA ASN A 14 -11.73 -11.64 -1.72
C ASN A 14 -11.59 -10.32 -0.94
N ALA A 15 -10.58 -9.49 -1.25
CA ALA A 15 -10.45 -8.14 -0.71
C ALA A 15 -11.46 -7.13 -1.34
N TYR A 16 -12.29 -7.58 -2.28
CA TYR A 16 -13.31 -6.75 -2.96
C TYR A 16 -14.52 -6.38 -2.10
N ALA A 17 -14.57 -6.83 -0.85
CA ALA A 17 -15.57 -6.40 0.13
C ALA A 17 -14.91 -5.42 1.13
N ALA A 18 -14.55 -4.22 0.65
CA ALA A 18 -14.27 -3.11 1.53
C ALA A 18 -15.59 -2.36 1.77
N GLN A 19 -16.09 -2.34 3.02
CA GLN A 19 -17.30 -1.61 3.42
C GLN A 19 -16.90 -0.31 4.10
N GLY A 20 -17.53 0.79 3.69
CA GLY A 20 -17.24 2.14 4.15
C GLY A 20 -17.17 3.15 3.00
N SER A 21 -17.50 4.40 3.26
CA SER A 21 -17.27 5.50 2.34
C SER A 21 -15.99 6.23 2.73
N ILE A 22 -15.13 6.48 1.75
CA ILE A 22 -13.98 7.34 1.95
C ILE A 22 -14.47 8.77 1.78
N PRO A 23 -14.28 9.64 2.78
CA PRO A 23 -14.62 11.04 2.59
C PRO A 23 -13.82 11.62 1.42
N ASP A 24 -14.47 12.28 0.47
CA ASP A 24 -13.81 12.87 -0.72
C ASP A 24 -12.63 13.76 -0.33
N ARG A 25 -12.73 14.45 0.82
CA ARG A 25 -11.64 15.27 1.37
C ARG A 25 -10.38 14.45 1.64
N MET A 26 -10.51 13.25 2.20
CA MET A 26 -9.38 12.36 2.49
C MET A 26 -8.75 11.86 1.19
N TRP A 27 -9.57 11.43 0.24
CA TRP A 27 -9.12 11.00 -1.08
C TRP A 27 -8.33 12.10 -1.80
N ASN A 28 -8.91 13.30 -1.87
CA ASN A 28 -8.29 14.45 -2.53
C ASN A 28 -6.96 14.84 -1.86
N ARG A 29 -6.88 14.82 -0.53
CA ARG A 29 -5.63 15.08 0.20
C ARG A 29 -4.55 14.06 -0.09
N LEU A 30 -4.91 12.78 -0.17
CA LEU A 30 -3.98 11.72 -0.52
C LEU A 30 -3.42 11.96 -1.93
N LEU A 31 -4.28 12.25 -2.91
CA LEU A 31 -3.87 12.57 -4.29
C LEU A 31 -3.00 13.83 -4.39
N GLU A 32 -3.35 14.89 -3.65
CA GLU A 32 -2.55 16.12 -3.58
C GLU A 32 -1.17 15.85 -2.97
N SER A 33 -1.11 15.02 -1.92
CA SER A 33 0.13 14.64 -1.27
C SER A 33 1.01 13.80 -2.20
N CYS A 34 0.44 12.86 -2.96
CA CYS A 34 1.16 12.14 -4.02
C CYS A 34 1.81 13.10 -5.01
N LYS A 35 1.06 14.09 -5.51
CA LYS A 35 1.59 15.10 -6.44
C LYS A 35 2.76 15.91 -5.86
N LYS A 36 2.71 16.25 -4.57
CA LYS A 36 3.80 17.00 -3.88
C LYS A 36 5.13 16.23 -3.85
N ILE A 37 5.08 14.91 -3.94
CA ILE A 37 6.27 14.03 -3.97
C ILE A 37 6.49 13.41 -5.35
N SER A 38 6.01 14.06 -6.41
CA SER A 38 6.16 13.64 -7.81
C SER A 38 5.60 12.25 -8.12
N ILE A 39 4.50 11.88 -7.45
CA ILE A 39 3.72 10.68 -7.77
C ILE A 39 2.45 11.09 -8.50
N GLU A 40 2.31 10.64 -9.74
CA GLU A 40 1.09 10.80 -10.53
C GLU A 40 0.19 9.58 -10.31
N VAL A 41 -1.05 9.81 -9.87
CA VAL A 41 -2.05 8.74 -9.74
C VAL A 41 -3.02 8.84 -10.91
N VAL A 42 -3.13 7.78 -11.70
CA VAL A 42 -4.00 7.70 -12.86
C VAL A 42 -5.00 6.56 -12.72
N GLU A 43 -6.26 6.83 -12.99
CA GLU A 43 -7.31 5.80 -13.03
C GLU A 43 -7.57 5.39 -14.48
N ARG A 44 -7.59 4.09 -14.76
CA ARG A 44 -7.84 3.56 -16.10
C ARG A 44 -8.80 2.39 -16.08
N PRO A 45 -9.60 2.17 -17.16
CA PRO A 45 -10.39 0.96 -17.31
C PRO A 45 -9.47 -0.25 -17.46
N GLN A 46 -9.66 -1.24 -16.59
CA GLN A 46 -8.90 -2.49 -16.64
C GLN A 46 -9.80 -3.69 -16.37
N ARG A 47 -9.27 -4.88 -16.67
CA ARG A 47 -9.92 -6.14 -16.29
C ARG A 47 -10.01 -6.21 -14.75
N LEU A 48 -11.13 -6.69 -14.23
CA LEU A 48 -11.49 -6.65 -12.79
C LEU A 48 -10.43 -7.22 -11.84
N TRP A 49 -9.72 -8.27 -12.23
CA TRP A 49 -8.65 -8.90 -11.44
C TRP A 49 -7.34 -8.10 -11.31
N LYS A 50 -7.16 -7.03 -12.09
CA LYS A 50 -6.00 -6.13 -11.97
C LYS A 50 -6.41 -4.95 -11.09
N ALA A 51 -5.78 -4.83 -9.92
CA ALA A 51 -6.10 -3.79 -8.93
C ALA A 51 -5.34 -2.49 -9.21
N GLY A 52 -4.02 -2.56 -9.27
CA GLY A 52 -3.17 -1.42 -9.57
C GLY A 52 -1.75 -1.81 -9.97
N ARG A 53 -0.91 -0.80 -10.19
CA ARG A 53 0.53 -0.95 -10.33
C ARG A 53 1.27 0.38 -10.18
N ILE A 54 2.36 0.39 -9.42
CA ILE A 54 3.36 1.46 -9.40
C ILE A 54 4.48 1.26 -10.44
N ARG A 55 4.94 2.35 -11.06
CA ARG A 55 6.07 2.38 -12.00
C ARG A 55 6.96 3.57 -11.73
N CYS A 56 8.28 3.38 -11.81
CA CYS A 56 9.23 4.48 -11.85
C CYS A 56 9.17 5.19 -13.21
N ARG A 57 9.15 6.53 -13.19
CA ARG A 57 9.14 7.42 -14.36
C ARG A 57 10.33 8.39 -14.26
N ARG A 58 10.65 9.08 -15.35
CA ARG A 58 11.70 10.10 -15.33
C ARG A 58 11.27 11.25 -14.40
N GLY A 59 11.89 11.35 -13.23
CA GLY A 59 11.63 12.41 -12.25
C GLY A 59 10.53 12.12 -11.23
N GLY A 60 10.03 10.88 -11.13
CA GLY A 60 8.97 10.54 -10.18
C GLY A 60 8.41 9.13 -10.35
N PHE A 61 7.17 8.93 -9.90
CA PHE A 61 6.46 7.66 -10.01
C PHE A 61 5.07 7.85 -10.60
N GLU A 62 4.53 6.79 -11.18
CA GLU A 62 3.15 6.71 -11.66
C GLU A 62 2.47 5.51 -11.00
N ILE A 63 1.31 5.74 -10.36
CA ILE A 63 0.45 4.69 -9.82
C ILE A 63 -0.79 4.62 -10.69
N GLU A 64 -1.03 3.45 -11.27
CA GLU A 64 -2.21 3.16 -12.06
C GLU A 64 -3.23 2.40 -11.22
N LEU A 65 -4.47 2.89 -11.13
CA LEU A 65 -5.57 2.24 -10.40
C LEU A 65 -6.67 1.80 -11.38
N ASN A 66 -7.37 0.72 -11.04
CA ASN A 66 -8.52 0.27 -11.81
C ASN A 66 -9.77 1.12 -11.50
N GLN A 67 -10.22 1.92 -12.46
CA GLN A 67 -11.39 2.80 -12.30
C GLN A 67 -12.70 2.03 -12.08
N ASN A 68 -12.74 0.74 -12.45
CA ASN A 68 -13.93 -0.10 -12.33
C ASN A 68 -14.15 -0.61 -10.90
N HIS A 69 -13.23 -0.33 -9.97
CA HIS A 69 -13.33 -0.72 -8.57
C HIS A 69 -13.99 0.36 -7.70
N ALA A 70 -14.70 -0.08 -6.66
CA ALA A 70 -15.31 0.80 -5.68
C ALA A 70 -14.27 1.76 -5.06
N PRO A 71 -14.67 2.97 -4.61
CA PRO A 71 -13.74 3.94 -4.00
C PRO A 71 -12.87 3.34 -2.88
N ALA A 72 -13.47 2.55 -1.99
CA ALA A 72 -12.75 1.88 -0.91
C ALA A 72 -11.65 0.93 -1.42
N VAL A 73 -11.93 0.16 -2.48
CA VAL A 73 -10.96 -0.74 -3.10
C VAL A 73 -9.83 0.04 -3.77
N ARG A 74 -10.15 1.14 -4.47
CA ARG A 74 -9.15 2.02 -5.10
C ARG A 74 -8.19 2.62 -4.07
N PHE A 75 -8.69 2.99 -2.89
CA PHE A 75 -7.86 3.48 -1.80
C PHE A 75 -6.96 2.43 -1.19
N VAL A 76 -7.47 1.25 -0.88
CA VAL A 76 -6.63 0.16 -0.34
C VAL A 76 -5.53 -0.19 -1.35
N THR A 77 -5.88 -0.21 -2.65
CA THR A 77 -4.91 -0.40 -3.73
C THR A 77 -3.86 0.72 -3.74
N LEU A 78 -4.28 1.98 -3.67
CA LEU A 78 -3.34 3.10 -3.63
C LEU A 78 -2.40 3.02 -2.42
N CYS A 79 -2.91 2.66 -1.24
CA CYS A 79 -2.09 2.47 -0.05
C CYS A 79 -1.07 1.35 -0.22
N HIS A 80 -1.45 0.24 -0.86
CA HIS A 80 -0.56 -0.87 -1.16
C HIS A 80 0.56 -0.46 -2.13
N GLU A 81 0.23 0.23 -3.21
CA GLU A 81 1.23 0.72 -4.18
C GLU A 81 2.17 1.76 -3.56
N LEU A 82 1.64 2.65 -2.71
CA LEU A 82 2.45 3.59 -1.92
C LEU A 82 3.33 2.86 -0.91
N ALA A 83 2.88 1.76 -0.33
CA ALA A 83 3.68 1.00 0.62
C ALA A 83 4.95 0.43 -0.01
N HIS A 84 4.91 -0.01 -1.29
CA HIS A 84 6.14 -0.38 -2.00
C HIS A 84 7.17 0.76 -2.06
N LEU A 85 6.71 2.00 -2.22
CA LEU A 85 7.57 3.17 -2.18
C LEU A 85 8.09 3.44 -0.76
N PHE A 86 7.18 3.58 0.22
CA PHE A 86 7.53 4.01 1.58
C PHE A 86 8.33 2.97 2.37
N CYS A 87 8.14 1.68 2.07
CA CYS A 87 8.98 0.61 2.62
C CYS A 87 10.35 0.51 1.92
N GLY A 88 10.60 1.28 0.85
CA GLY A 88 11.89 1.30 0.14
C GLY A 88 12.08 0.18 -0.88
N HIS A 89 11.01 -0.53 -1.27
CA HIS A 89 11.09 -1.67 -2.19
C HIS A 89 11.45 -1.27 -3.63
N LEU A 90 11.29 0.02 -3.96
CA LEU A 90 11.60 0.60 -5.27
C LEU A 90 12.93 1.35 -5.29
N GLY A 91 13.77 1.16 -4.27
CA GLY A 91 14.99 1.93 -4.03
C GLY A 91 14.77 3.10 -3.08
N PRO A 92 15.86 3.83 -2.73
CA PRO A 92 15.79 4.93 -1.78
C PRO A 92 15.13 6.17 -2.42
N VAL A 93 14.28 6.85 -1.65
CA VAL A 93 13.71 8.15 -2.03
C VAL A 93 14.05 9.16 -0.94
N ASN A 94 14.77 10.21 -1.33
CA ASN A 94 15.32 11.18 -0.38
C ASN A 94 14.20 11.81 0.47
N GLY A 95 14.42 11.86 1.78
CA GLY A 95 13.46 12.40 2.75
C GLY A 95 12.22 11.53 3.00
N ILE A 96 12.12 10.36 2.36
CA ILE A 96 10.96 9.47 2.42
C ILE A 96 11.34 8.10 3.02
N CYS A 97 12.24 7.36 2.37
CA CYS A 97 12.56 5.97 2.75
C CYS A 97 14.03 5.62 2.49
N LYS A 98 14.51 4.59 3.17
CA LYS A 98 15.82 3.97 2.92
C LYS A 98 15.68 2.86 1.88
N ASP A 99 16.78 2.52 1.23
CA ASP A 99 16.81 1.44 0.24
C ASP A 99 16.57 0.06 0.87
N ARG A 100 15.58 -0.65 0.33
CA ARG A 100 15.19 -2.02 0.69
C ARG A 100 14.78 -2.82 -0.55
N ASP A 101 15.29 -2.48 -1.73
CA ASP A 101 14.98 -3.19 -2.97
C ASP A 101 15.47 -4.66 -2.99
N TRP A 102 16.47 -4.97 -2.16
CA TRP A 102 17.06 -6.30 -1.94
C TRP A 102 16.15 -7.28 -1.19
N VAL A 103 15.06 -6.81 -0.58
CA VAL A 103 14.09 -7.65 0.13
C VAL A 103 13.37 -8.55 -0.88
N SER A 104 13.11 -9.81 -0.53
CA SER A 104 12.45 -10.74 -1.45
C SER A 104 11.03 -10.28 -1.78
N LYS A 105 10.57 -10.52 -3.02
CA LYS A 105 9.23 -10.10 -3.46
C LYS A 105 8.12 -10.58 -2.51
N SER A 106 8.20 -11.80 -1.99
CA SER A 106 7.18 -12.29 -1.05
C SER A 106 7.13 -11.46 0.24
N VAL A 107 8.27 -11.02 0.77
CA VAL A 107 8.31 -10.14 1.94
C VAL A 107 7.84 -8.74 1.58
N GLN A 108 8.20 -8.23 0.39
CA GLN A 108 7.72 -6.93 -0.08
C GLN A 108 6.19 -6.87 -0.16
N GLU A 109 5.56 -7.90 -0.73
CA GLU A 109 4.09 -8.00 -0.81
C GLU A 109 3.45 -8.09 0.58
N ILE A 110 4.01 -8.89 1.49
CA ILE A 110 3.52 -8.99 2.87
C ILE A 110 3.59 -7.63 3.56
N GLU A 111 4.74 -6.93 3.47
CA GLU A 111 4.91 -5.58 4.03
C GLU A 111 3.91 -4.59 3.42
N ALA A 112 3.74 -4.59 2.10
CA ALA A 112 2.83 -3.69 1.40
C ALA A 112 1.36 -3.94 1.74
N GLU A 113 0.93 -5.20 1.79
CA GLU A 113 -0.41 -5.60 2.26
C GLU A 113 -0.64 -5.20 3.72
N SER A 114 0.37 -5.37 4.58
CA SER A 114 0.29 -4.99 6.01
C SER A 114 0.04 -3.49 6.17
N VAL A 115 0.78 -2.67 5.43
CA VAL A 115 0.64 -1.21 5.45
C VAL A 115 -0.74 -0.78 4.95
N ALA A 116 -1.20 -1.36 3.85
CA ALA A 116 -2.51 -1.04 3.28
C ALA A 116 -3.65 -1.40 4.25
N TYR A 117 -3.56 -2.57 4.89
CA TYR A 117 -4.52 -3.00 5.90
C TYR A 117 -4.55 -2.06 7.11
N LEU A 118 -3.39 -1.81 7.72
CA LEU A 118 -3.30 -0.97 8.92
C LEU A 118 -3.79 0.45 8.64
N THR A 119 -3.44 1.01 7.49
CA THR A 119 -3.89 2.34 7.07
C THR A 119 -5.41 2.39 6.88
N ALA A 120 -5.98 1.41 6.17
CA ALA A 120 -7.42 1.32 5.96
C ALA A 120 -8.18 1.21 7.29
N LEU A 121 -7.71 0.32 8.18
CA LEU A 121 -8.28 0.11 9.50
C LEU A 121 -8.29 1.41 10.33
N ARG A 122 -7.16 2.14 10.37
CA ARG A 122 -7.03 3.40 11.14
C ARG A 122 -7.82 4.56 10.53
N MET A 123 -8.11 4.50 9.23
CA MET A 123 -8.96 5.46 8.53
C MET A 123 -10.45 5.10 8.59
N GLY A 124 -10.83 4.04 9.32
CA GLY A 124 -12.21 3.61 9.50
C GLY A 124 -12.82 2.90 8.29
N ILE A 125 -11.98 2.37 7.40
CA ILE A 125 -12.40 1.58 6.24
C ILE A 125 -12.31 0.11 6.63
N ASP A 126 -13.46 -0.56 6.73
CA ASP A 126 -13.48 -1.99 6.97
C ASP A 126 -13.11 -2.71 5.68
N SER A 127 -11.85 -3.11 5.59
CA SER A 127 -11.44 -4.12 4.63
C SER A 127 -11.50 -5.46 5.35
N HIS A 128 -12.23 -6.45 4.82
CA HIS A 128 -12.37 -7.81 5.38
C HIS A 128 -11.07 -8.64 5.43
N SER A 129 -9.93 -7.98 5.62
CA SER A 129 -8.57 -8.51 5.62
C SER A 129 -8.08 -8.91 7.02
N HIS A 130 -9.01 -9.31 7.92
CA HIS A 130 -8.71 -9.95 9.22
C HIS A 130 -7.67 -11.09 9.14
N ARG A 131 -7.39 -11.57 7.93
CA ARG A 131 -6.41 -12.59 7.59
C ARG A 131 -4.93 -12.16 7.72
N TYR A 132 -4.61 -10.88 7.83
CA TYR A 132 -3.24 -10.44 8.16
C TYR A 132 -2.81 -10.94 9.54
N LEU A 133 -3.70 -10.82 10.53
CA LEU A 133 -3.47 -11.32 11.90
C LEU A 133 -3.28 -12.83 11.94
N SER A 134 -4.01 -13.61 11.13
CA SER A 134 -3.79 -15.06 11.04
C SER A 134 -2.44 -15.41 10.43
N THR A 135 -1.99 -14.67 9.40
CA THR A 135 -0.63 -14.82 8.85
C THR A 135 0.41 -14.48 9.93
N TYR A 136 0.25 -13.40 10.68
CA TYR A 136 1.15 -13.03 11.78
C TYR A 136 1.27 -14.15 12.85
N MET A 137 0.16 -14.80 13.19
CA MET A 137 0.11 -15.88 14.19
C MET A 137 0.66 -17.21 13.67
N ASP A 138 0.44 -17.55 12.40
CA ASP A 138 0.91 -18.82 11.80
C ASP A 138 2.43 -18.83 11.55
N TYR A 139 3.07 -17.66 11.36
CA TYR A 139 4.50 -17.54 11.05
C TYR A 139 5.42 -17.27 12.27
N GLY A 140 4.97 -17.67 13.46
CA GLY A 140 5.69 -17.63 14.76
C GLY A 140 7.17 -17.19 14.75
N GLN A 141 7.45 -16.05 15.40
CA GLN A 141 8.77 -15.53 15.80
C GLN A 141 9.87 -15.33 14.74
N SER A 142 9.70 -15.74 13.47
CA SER A 142 10.76 -15.61 12.43
C SER A 142 10.27 -14.97 11.13
N ALA A 143 9.20 -14.18 11.18
CA ALA A 143 8.70 -13.55 9.97
C ALA A 143 9.70 -12.49 9.47
N ALA A 144 10.27 -12.73 8.29
CA ALA A 144 11.35 -11.94 7.69
C ALA A 144 10.94 -10.50 7.28
N PHE A 145 9.77 -10.03 7.69
CA PHE A 145 9.27 -8.68 7.40
C PHE A 145 9.74 -7.67 8.46
N ASN A 146 9.83 -6.41 8.08
CA ASN A 146 10.27 -5.32 8.93
C ASN A 146 9.07 -4.54 9.49
N LEU A 147 8.74 -4.79 10.76
CA LEU A 147 7.63 -4.12 11.44
C LEU A 147 7.84 -2.60 11.52
N ASP A 148 9.07 -2.12 11.73
CA ASP A 148 9.35 -0.69 11.77
C ASP A 148 9.06 -0.03 10.42
N ALA A 149 9.44 -0.69 9.31
CA ALA A 149 9.14 -0.21 7.97
C ALA A 149 7.63 -0.13 7.73
N ILE A 150 6.88 -1.15 8.14
CA ILE A 150 5.41 -1.19 8.05
C ILE A 150 4.78 -0.03 8.85
N LEU A 151 5.17 0.14 10.12
CA LEU A 151 4.57 1.15 10.99
C LEU A 151 4.91 2.57 10.54
N VAL A 152 6.14 2.81 10.08
CA VAL A 152 6.57 4.10 9.55
C VAL A 152 5.85 4.42 8.24
N ALA A 153 5.78 3.47 7.30
CA ALA A 153 5.10 3.66 6.02
C ALA A 153 3.60 3.92 6.22
N ALA A 154 2.94 3.18 7.11
CA ALA A 154 1.54 3.43 7.46
C ALA A 154 1.35 4.84 8.01
N GLY A 155 2.17 5.27 8.98
CA GLY A 155 2.11 6.63 9.52
C GLY A 155 2.35 7.73 8.48
N GLN A 156 3.23 7.48 7.49
CA GLN A 156 3.45 8.41 6.37
C GLN A 156 2.19 8.54 5.49
N ILE A 157 1.57 7.43 5.10
CA ILE A 157 0.36 7.43 4.28
C ILE A 157 -0.82 8.03 5.06
N GLU A 158 -0.97 7.71 6.34
CA GLU A 158 -1.96 8.34 7.22
C GLU A 158 -1.79 9.86 7.27
N GLY A 159 -0.55 10.34 7.40
CA GLY A 159 -0.24 11.76 7.32
C GLY A 159 -0.60 12.40 5.98
N MET A 160 -0.55 11.64 4.88
CA MET A 160 -0.97 12.14 3.56
C MET A 160 -2.49 12.29 3.49
N CYS A 161 -3.23 11.39 4.16
CA CYS A 161 -4.69 11.42 4.26
C CYS A 161 -5.20 12.58 5.13
N ASP A 162 -4.53 12.89 6.25
CA ASP A 162 -4.96 13.94 7.19
C ASP A 162 -4.35 15.33 6.90
N GLY A 163 -3.30 15.39 6.09
CA GLY A 163 -2.59 16.60 5.68
C GLY A 163 -1.39 16.98 6.55
N SER A 164 -0.99 16.12 7.50
CA SER A 164 0.17 16.31 8.37
C SER A 164 1.49 15.82 7.77
N PHE A 165 1.45 15.11 6.63
CA PHE A 165 2.64 14.56 5.97
C PHE A 165 3.67 15.63 5.62
N ARG A 166 4.94 15.33 5.96
CA ARG A 166 6.09 16.17 5.67
C ARG A 166 7.24 15.30 5.17
N VAL A 167 7.83 15.69 4.06
CA VAL A 167 9.10 15.14 3.60
C VAL A 167 10.19 15.63 4.55
N ARG A 168 11.01 14.72 5.08
CA ARG A 168 12.14 15.11 5.92
C ARG A 168 13.17 15.78 5.02
N LYS A 169 13.60 16.99 5.39
CA LYS A 169 14.78 17.60 4.74
C LYS A 169 16.00 16.79 5.21
N GLY A 170 16.64 16.11 4.27
CA GLY A 170 17.94 15.47 4.48
C GLY A 170 19.04 16.49 4.67
#